data_AF-A0A9E0LHU3-F1
#
_entry.id   AF-A0A9E0LHU3-F1
#
_cell.length_a   1.000
_cell.length_b   1.000
_cell.length_c   1.000
_cell.angle_alpha   90.00
_cell.angle_beta   90.00
_cell.angle_gamma   90.00
#
_symmetry.space_group_name_H-M   'P 1'
#
loop_
_entity.id
_entity.type
_entity.pdbx_description
1 polymer ?
#
loop_
_entity_poly.entity_id
_entity_poly.type
_entity_poly.pdbx_seq_one_letter_code
_entity_poly.pdbx_strand_id
1 'polypeptide(L)'
;MNSLARKMVACCFSLLFVSVPLFVAIPSAAAISSDELRIDELANEILRKEIDLERYYLRYRVQGTKEPKYRRARYFAFQVSSAMASMASNITNVALSGSHTKVPERISVRGTRQGLEAGLVGIALDGGSSAVELCSNGYTALKNIRNGTSPGAAVKNVVARIREIDAMMVERDALMKKNSDLQSISVCQAEGRVLKSFRDWCLSEFADVYADVKSTQASFNVYYILDIVADSAYTASQILAIKSLTRPELGNASANTGMVGDTFGIASAPASAKSYNVFYRYWRKRLSATLKEDFSCAEKETKAAMDELNNELSSKDISILENAASVQNRVSVYVLWSARYDKYIEQGLIDQRHQNKVALQGVLSGPAISGTYLAQDILASVALNRLRERPKAANNLYMAGGIASTVGSASSLALTNYLLIDQLRYQKKMRAKGLLPEQLLAARLKTLDELDERLVAADPGRSK
;
A
#
# COMPACT_ATOMS: atom_id res chain seq x y z
N MET A 1 -20.72 -25.24 -2.40
CA MET A 1 -21.85 -25.15 -3.35
C MET A 1 -21.30 -24.85 -4.74
N ASN A 2 -21.55 -25.75 -5.70
CA ASN A 2 -20.86 -25.79 -7.00
C ASN A 2 -21.25 -24.62 -7.91
N SER A 3 -20.24 -24.08 -8.62
CA SER A 3 -20.34 -23.04 -9.69
C SER A 3 -21.44 -23.34 -10.73
N LEU A 4 -21.74 -24.62 -10.94
CA LEU A 4 -22.80 -25.08 -11.83
C LEU A 4 -24.22 -24.69 -11.33
N ALA A 5 -24.46 -24.73 -10.02
CA ALA A 5 -25.75 -24.40 -9.43
C ALA A 5 -26.05 -22.90 -9.52
N ARG A 6 -25.03 -22.03 -9.39
CA ARG A 6 -25.19 -20.57 -9.57
C ARG A 6 -25.48 -20.18 -11.01
N LYS A 7 -24.90 -20.90 -11.99
CA LYS A 7 -25.17 -20.67 -13.42
C LYS A 7 -26.56 -21.17 -13.85
N MET A 8 -27.05 -22.25 -13.24
CA MET A 8 -28.43 -22.73 -13.45
C MET A 8 -29.47 -21.73 -12.92
N VAL A 9 -29.26 -21.10 -11.76
CA VAL A 9 -30.17 -20.08 -11.24
C VAL A 9 -30.21 -18.83 -12.14
N ALA A 10 -29.07 -18.42 -12.71
CA ALA A 10 -29.03 -17.30 -13.65
C ALA A 10 -29.67 -17.61 -15.03
N CYS A 11 -29.59 -18.87 -15.50
CA CYS A 11 -30.26 -19.30 -16.73
C CYS A 11 -31.77 -19.49 -16.55
N CYS A 12 -32.24 -19.99 -15.39
CA CYS A 12 -33.66 -20.18 -15.16
C CYS A 12 -34.44 -18.85 -15.05
N PHE A 13 -33.79 -17.76 -14.61
CA PHE A 13 -34.40 -16.44 -14.59
C PHE A 13 -34.43 -15.73 -15.95
N SER A 14 -33.59 -16.14 -16.92
CA SER A 14 -33.52 -15.51 -18.24
C SER A 14 -34.38 -16.21 -19.31
N LEU A 15 -34.97 -17.37 -19.00
CA LEU A 15 -35.78 -18.16 -19.94
C LEU A 15 -37.30 -18.12 -19.71
N LEU A 16 -37.79 -17.35 -18.73
CA LEU A 16 -39.24 -17.18 -18.48
C LEU A 16 -39.88 -16.02 -19.27
N PHE A 17 -39.14 -15.36 -20.16
CA PHE A 17 -39.63 -14.25 -20.99
C PHE A 17 -39.60 -14.59 -22.49
N VAL A 18 -40.43 -15.55 -22.92
CA VAL A 18 -40.80 -15.69 -24.34
C VAL A 18 -42.30 -15.99 -24.45
N SER A 19 -43.07 -14.92 -24.68
CA SER A 19 -44.33 -14.83 -25.44
C SER A 19 -45.48 -15.82 -25.18
N VAL A 20 -46.53 -15.33 -24.51
CA VAL A 20 -47.94 -15.67 -24.80
C VAL A 20 -48.73 -14.35 -24.86
N PRO A 21 -49.37 -13.99 -25.97
CA PRO A 21 -50.26 -12.83 -26.01
C PRO A 21 -51.66 -13.30 -25.59
N LEU A 22 -52.02 -13.08 -24.33
CA LEU A 22 -53.42 -13.16 -23.91
C LEU A 22 -53.86 -11.74 -23.51
N PHE A 23 -54.72 -11.16 -24.36
CA PHE A 23 -55.45 -9.94 -24.11
C PHE A 23 -56.22 -10.08 -22.78
N VAL A 24 -55.66 -9.52 -21.70
CA VAL A 24 -56.36 -9.27 -20.44
C VAL A 24 -56.45 -7.77 -20.28
N ALA A 25 -57.66 -7.30 -19.97
CA ALA A 25 -58.01 -5.90 -19.82
C ALA A 25 -57.01 -5.18 -18.92
N ILE A 26 -56.43 -4.10 -19.45
CA ILE A 26 -55.55 -3.18 -18.74
C ILE A 26 -56.37 -2.57 -17.59
N PRO A 27 -56.09 -2.88 -16.31
CA PRO A 27 -56.56 -2.02 -15.25
C PRO A 27 -55.81 -0.69 -15.42
N SER A 28 -56.57 0.40 -15.44
CA SER A 28 -56.09 1.78 -15.49
C SER A 28 -54.77 1.92 -14.73
N ALA A 29 -53.66 2.13 -15.45
CA ALA A 29 -52.39 2.47 -14.85
C ALA A 29 -52.60 3.71 -13.98
N ALA A 30 -52.52 3.53 -12.66
CA ALA A 30 -52.47 4.65 -11.74
C ALA A 30 -51.25 5.48 -12.16
N ALA A 31 -51.48 6.76 -12.48
CA ALA A 31 -50.38 7.66 -12.83
C ALA A 31 -49.39 7.68 -11.67
N ILE A 32 -48.13 7.29 -11.92
CA ILE A 32 -47.04 7.37 -10.94
C ILE A 32 -47.00 8.80 -10.43
N SER A 33 -47.04 8.97 -9.12
CA SER A 33 -47.04 10.31 -8.52
C SER A 33 -45.72 11.04 -8.82
N SER A 34 -45.76 12.38 -8.95
CA SER A 34 -44.55 13.19 -9.16
C SER A 34 -43.49 12.97 -8.06
N ASP A 35 -43.95 12.67 -6.84
CA ASP A 35 -43.09 12.43 -5.68
C ASP A 35 -42.42 11.04 -5.75
N GLU A 36 -43.11 10.01 -6.26
CA GLU A 36 -42.50 8.68 -6.52
C GLU A 36 -41.40 8.74 -7.58
N LEU A 37 -41.64 9.46 -8.69
CA LEU A 37 -40.62 9.69 -9.70
C LEU A 37 -39.40 10.41 -9.11
N ARG A 38 -39.62 11.40 -8.23
CA ARG A 38 -38.53 12.12 -7.57
C ARG A 38 -37.73 11.23 -6.60
N ILE A 39 -38.39 10.35 -5.86
CA ILE A 39 -37.73 9.37 -4.98
C ILE A 39 -36.82 8.45 -5.81
N ASP A 40 -37.29 8.03 -6.98
CA ASP A 40 -36.53 7.18 -7.89
C ASP A 40 -35.32 7.89 -8.50
N GLU A 41 -35.53 9.11 -8.99
CA GLU A 41 -34.45 9.98 -9.49
C GLU A 41 -33.37 10.20 -8.43
N LEU A 42 -33.76 10.48 -7.18
CA LEU A 42 -32.84 10.65 -6.07
C LEU A 42 -32.06 9.37 -5.78
N ALA A 43 -32.71 8.19 -5.80
CA ALA A 43 -32.01 6.92 -5.60
C ALA A 43 -30.95 6.68 -6.69
N ASN A 44 -31.29 6.94 -7.95
CA ASN A 44 -30.34 6.88 -9.07
C ASN A 44 -29.20 7.89 -8.90
N GLU A 45 -29.50 9.15 -8.52
CA GLU A 45 -28.49 10.19 -8.35
C GLU A 45 -27.53 9.92 -7.18
N ILE A 46 -28.07 9.45 -6.05
CA ILE A 46 -27.28 8.99 -4.89
C ILE A 46 -26.31 7.89 -5.33
N LEU A 47 -26.81 6.84 -5.98
CA LEU A 47 -25.98 5.72 -6.41
C LEU A 47 -24.86 6.16 -7.38
N ARG A 48 -25.16 7.06 -8.32
CA ARG A 48 -24.14 7.62 -9.23
C ARG A 48 -23.09 8.44 -8.49
N LYS A 49 -23.48 9.20 -7.47
CA LYS A 49 -22.54 9.97 -6.63
C LYS A 49 -21.68 9.08 -5.76
N GLU A 50 -22.18 7.95 -5.29
CA GLU A 50 -21.39 6.93 -4.58
C GLU A 50 -20.40 6.22 -5.53
N ILE A 51 -20.82 5.87 -6.75
CA ILE A 51 -19.93 5.36 -7.81
C ILE A 51 -18.81 6.37 -8.13
N ASP A 52 -19.13 7.66 -8.20
CA ASP A 52 -18.12 8.70 -8.44
C ASP A 52 -17.19 8.92 -7.23
N LEU A 53 -17.70 8.78 -6.00
CA LEU A 53 -16.88 8.75 -4.78
C LEU A 53 -15.88 7.60 -4.83
N GLU A 54 -16.32 6.41 -5.25
CA GLU A 54 -15.43 5.28 -5.47
C GLU A 54 -14.37 5.57 -6.54
N ARG A 55 -14.82 6.04 -7.71
CA ARG A 55 -13.92 6.40 -8.81
C ARG A 55 -12.85 7.39 -8.34
N TYR A 56 -13.23 8.35 -7.51
CA TYR A 56 -12.33 9.31 -6.91
C TYR A 56 -11.28 8.66 -6.02
N TYR A 57 -11.66 7.87 -5.01
CA TYR A 57 -10.68 7.31 -4.08
C TYR A 57 -9.77 6.27 -4.74
N LEU A 58 -10.24 5.57 -5.79
CA LEU A 58 -9.39 4.67 -6.57
C LEU A 58 -8.32 5.44 -7.35
N ARG A 59 -8.69 6.56 -7.97
CA ARG A 59 -7.72 7.45 -8.62
C ARG A 59 -6.74 8.04 -7.61
N TYR A 60 -7.22 8.42 -6.43
CA TYR A 60 -6.37 8.86 -5.33
C TYR A 60 -5.39 7.76 -4.90
N ARG A 61 -5.84 6.50 -4.78
CA ARG A 61 -4.97 5.36 -4.49
C ARG A 61 -3.84 5.26 -5.53
N VAL A 62 -4.18 5.25 -6.81
CA VAL A 62 -3.21 5.19 -7.92
C VAL A 62 -2.19 6.32 -7.82
N GLN A 63 -2.64 7.55 -7.55
CA GLN A 63 -1.75 8.70 -7.44
C GLN A 63 -0.90 8.66 -6.17
N GLY A 64 -1.46 8.22 -5.05
CA GLY A 64 -0.83 8.17 -3.74
C GLY A 64 0.21 7.07 -3.60
N THR A 65 0.04 5.94 -4.31
CA THR A 65 0.99 4.82 -4.34
C THR A 65 1.97 4.90 -5.52
N LYS A 66 1.82 5.88 -6.42
CA LYS A 66 2.71 6.03 -7.57
C LYS A 66 4.14 6.31 -7.14
N GLU A 67 5.03 5.38 -7.44
CA GLU A 67 6.46 5.59 -7.25
C GLU A 67 7.00 6.64 -8.24
N PRO A 68 7.96 7.49 -7.82
CA PRO A 68 8.69 8.37 -8.71
C PRO A 68 9.39 7.62 -9.84
N LYS A 69 9.45 8.26 -11.01
CA LYS A 69 10.06 7.69 -12.21
C LYS A 69 11.51 7.32 -11.92
N TYR A 70 11.89 6.11 -12.32
CA TYR A 70 13.24 5.54 -12.16
C TYR A 70 13.73 5.30 -10.71
N ARG A 71 12.89 5.49 -9.67
CA ARG A 71 13.27 5.20 -8.27
C ARG A 71 13.94 3.85 -8.12
N ARG A 72 13.27 2.79 -8.59
CA ARG A 72 13.77 1.41 -8.47
C ARG A 72 15.14 1.22 -9.12
N ALA A 73 15.31 1.75 -10.33
CA ALA A 73 16.57 1.60 -11.07
C ALA A 73 17.71 2.38 -10.40
N ARG A 74 17.46 3.61 -9.97
CA ARG A 74 18.46 4.42 -9.25
C ARG A 74 18.82 3.77 -7.92
N TYR A 75 17.82 3.46 -7.09
CA TYR A 75 18.02 2.85 -5.78
C TYR A 75 18.80 1.53 -5.90
N PHE A 76 18.41 0.64 -6.83
CA PHE A 76 19.15 -0.58 -7.11
C PHE A 76 20.61 -0.32 -7.52
N ALA A 77 20.85 0.62 -8.44
CA ALA A 77 22.21 0.91 -8.92
C ALA A 77 23.10 1.44 -7.78
N PHE A 78 22.58 2.32 -6.93
CA PHE A 78 23.33 2.80 -5.76
C PHE A 78 23.60 1.68 -4.75
N GLN A 79 22.59 0.87 -4.42
CA GLN A 79 22.71 -0.21 -3.44
C GLN A 79 23.71 -1.29 -3.88
N VAL A 80 23.68 -1.69 -5.16
CA VAL A 80 24.67 -2.64 -5.70
C VAL A 80 26.07 -2.02 -5.71
N SER A 81 26.21 -0.76 -6.11
CA SER A 81 27.52 -0.09 -6.15
C SER A 81 28.09 0.09 -4.73
N SER A 82 27.25 0.42 -3.75
CA SER A 82 27.61 0.47 -2.34
C SER A 82 28.11 -0.88 -1.86
N ALA A 83 27.31 -1.95 -2.05
CA ALA A 83 27.67 -3.30 -1.63
C ALA A 83 28.99 -3.78 -2.26
N MET A 84 29.23 -3.46 -3.54
CA MET A 84 30.48 -3.79 -4.23
C MET A 84 31.69 -3.02 -3.65
N ALA A 85 31.56 -1.73 -3.40
CA ALA A 85 32.64 -0.91 -2.84
C ALA A 85 32.97 -1.33 -1.39
N SER A 86 31.95 -1.59 -0.57
CA SER A 86 32.09 -2.13 0.78
C SER A 86 32.73 -3.52 0.78
N MET A 87 32.33 -4.39 -0.14
CA MET A 87 32.96 -5.71 -0.31
C MET A 87 34.43 -5.59 -0.73
N ALA A 88 34.78 -4.67 -1.63
CA ALA A 88 36.16 -4.42 -2.03
C ALA A 88 37.03 -3.93 -0.85
N SER A 89 36.49 -3.03 -0.01
CA SER A 89 37.11 -2.62 1.25
C SER A 89 37.38 -3.80 2.17
N ASN A 90 36.37 -4.64 2.40
CA ASN A 90 36.47 -5.78 3.32
C ASN A 90 37.42 -6.87 2.81
N ILE A 91 37.40 -7.17 1.51
CA ILE A 91 38.37 -8.09 0.87
C ILE A 91 39.79 -7.57 1.03
N THR A 92 40.01 -6.27 0.82
CA THR A 92 41.33 -5.64 0.99
C THR A 92 41.82 -5.81 2.43
N ASN A 93 40.95 -5.57 3.41
CA ASN A 93 41.27 -5.74 4.82
C ASN A 93 41.63 -7.20 5.15
N VAL A 94 40.80 -8.17 4.73
CA VAL A 94 41.05 -9.60 4.94
C VAL A 94 42.35 -10.05 4.27
N ALA A 95 42.61 -9.61 3.03
CA ALA A 95 43.82 -9.98 2.30
C ALA A 95 45.08 -9.44 2.98
N LEU A 96 45.06 -8.18 3.42
CA LEU A 96 46.18 -7.55 4.12
C LEU A 96 46.43 -8.18 5.49
N SER A 97 45.39 -8.34 6.31
CA SER A 97 45.52 -8.98 7.62
C SER A 97 45.90 -10.46 7.51
N GLY A 98 45.33 -11.19 6.55
CA GLY A 98 45.58 -12.61 6.32
C GLY A 98 46.99 -12.92 5.86
N SER A 99 47.51 -12.15 4.91
CA SER A 99 48.90 -12.28 4.42
C SER A 99 49.95 -11.95 5.49
N HIS A 100 49.56 -11.21 6.54
CA HIS A 100 50.45 -10.75 7.61
C HIS A 100 50.10 -11.27 9.00
N THR A 101 49.40 -12.40 9.10
CA THR A 101 49.04 -13.06 10.37
C THR A 101 50.23 -13.29 11.31
N LYS A 102 51.38 -13.69 10.76
CA LYS A 102 52.61 -13.95 11.53
C LYS A 102 53.43 -12.70 11.83
N VAL A 103 53.32 -11.67 10.99
CA VAL A 103 54.19 -10.48 10.96
C VAL A 103 53.33 -9.22 10.70
N PRO A 104 52.46 -8.81 11.65
CA PRO A 104 51.47 -7.74 11.43
C PRO A 104 52.07 -6.36 11.14
N GLU A 105 53.31 -6.12 11.56
CA GLU A 105 54.04 -4.87 11.32
C GLU A 105 54.32 -4.60 9.83
N ARG A 106 54.19 -5.61 8.96
CA ARG A 106 54.36 -5.49 7.51
C ARG A 106 53.07 -5.13 6.76
N ILE A 107 51.95 -4.97 7.47
CA ILE A 107 50.69 -4.54 6.85
C ILE A 107 50.88 -3.17 6.19
N SER A 108 50.58 -3.10 4.89
CA SER A 108 50.76 -1.88 4.10
C SER A 108 49.80 -0.78 4.52
N VAL A 109 50.32 0.32 5.09
CA VAL A 109 49.52 1.52 5.43
C VAL A 109 48.80 2.07 4.20
N ARG A 110 49.47 2.10 3.04
CA ARG A 110 48.86 2.55 1.78
C ARG A 110 47.71 1.63 1.36
N GLY A 111 47.91 0.31 1.46
CA GLY A 111 46.87 -0.67 1.14
C GLY A 111 45.65 -0.54 2.05
N THR A 112 45.87 -0.42 3.37
CA THR A 112 44.78 -0.20 4.33
C THR A 112 44.03 1.08 4.04
N ARG A 113 44.74 2.18 3.73
CA ARG A 113 44.11 3.45 3.35
C ARG A 113 43.24 3.32 2.11
N GLN A 114 43.73 2.68 1.05
CA GLN A 114 42.96 2.48 -0.19
C GLN A 114 41.70 1.63 0.04
N GLY A 115 41.81 0.58 0.87
CA GLY A 115 40.65 -0.21 1.28
C GLY A 115 39.63 0.65 2.02
N LEU A 116 40.07 1.44 2.99
CA LEU A 116 39.18 2.34 3.74
C LEU A 116 38.52 3.41 2.87
N GLU A 117 39.25 3.98 1.91
CA GLU A 117 38.73 4.94 0.93
C GLU A 117 37.66 4.30 0.03
N ALA A 118 37.83 3.04 -0.39
CA ALA A 118 36.79 2.31 -1.12
C ALA A 118 35.53 2.10 -0.25
N GLY A 119 35.71 1.78 1.04
CA GLY A 119 34.59 1.67 1.99
C GLY A 119 33.84 2.99 2.17
N LEU A 120 34.56 4.11 2.22
CA LEU A 120 33.96 5.44 2.29
C LEU A 120 33.09 5.76 1.06
N VAL A 121 33.54 5.36 -0.13
CA VAL A 121 32.73 5.47 -1.36
C VAL A 121 31.47 4.63 -1.23
N GLY A 122 31.56 3.40 -0.71
CA GLY A 122 30.40 2.53 -0.48
C GLY A 122 29.36 3.19 0.42
N ILE A 123 29.77 3.65 1.60
CA ILE A 123 28.91 4.34 2.57
C ILE A 123 28.28 5.60 1.97
N ALA A 124 29.05 6.39 1.22
CA ALA A 124 28.52 7.61 0.59
C ALA A 124 27.46 7.30 -0.48
N LEU A 125 27.61 6.21 -1.23
CA LEU A 125 26.61 5.76 -2.20
C LEU A 125 25.34 5.26 -1.51
N ASP A 126 25.48 4.56 -0.38
CA ASP A 126 24.35 4.05 0.41
C ASP A 126 23.51 5.20 0.97
N GLY A 127 24.12 6.04 1.81
CA GLY A 127 23.43 7.16 2.46
C GLY A 127 22.98 8.22 1.47
N GLY A 128 23.75 8.41 0.40
CA GLY A 128 23.37 9.26 -0.73
C GLY A 128 22.10 8.77 -1.43
N SER A 129 21.92 7.45 -1.57
CA SER A 129 20.71 6.87 -2.16
C SER A 129 19.46 7.16 -1.32
N SER A 130 19.56 6.98 0.00
CA SER A 130 18.49 7.27 0.94
C SER A 130 18.17 8.75 1.03
N ALA A 131 19.19 9.63 1.02
CA ALA A 131 19.00 11.08 0.94
C ALA A 131 18.27 11.51 -0.33
N VAL A 132 18.67 10.99 -1.50
CA VAL A 132 18.01 11.28 -2.78
C VAL A 132 16.55 10.85 -2.76
N GLU A 133 16.23 9.67 -2.22
CA GLU A 133 14.86 9.17 -2.19
C GLU A 133 13.98 9.89 -1.16
N LEU A 134 14.54 10.30 -0.02
CA LEU A 134 13.88 11.17 0.95
C LEU A 134 13.55 12.54 0.34
N CYS A 135 14.50 13.17 -0.35
CA CYS A 135 14.28 14.41 -1.08
C CYS A 135 13.24 14.23 -2.21
N SER A 136 13.29 13.12 -2.94
CA SER A 136 12.30 12.79 -3.97
C SER A 136 10.88 12.64 -3.40
N ASN A 137 10.74 12.07 -2.19
CA ASN A 137 9.47 12.02 -1.47
C ASN A 137 8.98 13.42 -1.10
N GLY A 138 9.87 14.27 -0.57
CA GLY A 138 9.55 15.67 -0.24
C GLY A 138 9.11 16.48 -1.45
N TYR A 139 9.82 16.36 -2.57
CA TYR A 139 9.46 17.01 -3.83
C TYR A 139 8.08 16.54 -4.35
N THR A 140 7.82 15.23 -4.29
CA THR A 140 6.52 14.66 -4.70
C THR A 140 5.39 15.17 -3.82
N ALA A 141 5.61 15.26 -2.50
CA ALA A 141 4.62 15.81 -1.57
C ALA A 141 4.31 17.28 -1.88
N LEU A 142 5.33 18.10 -2.14
CA LEU A 142 5.15 19.50 -2.52
C LEU A 142 4.38 19.65 -3.85
N LYS A 143 4.70 18.81 -4.83
CA LYS A 143 3.99 18.76 -6.12
C LYS A 143 2.51 18.40 -5.92
N ASN A 144 2.22 17.41 -5.07
CA ASN A 144 0.84 17.02 -4.78
C ASN A 144 0.06 18.12 -4.06
N ILE A 145 0.71 18.90 -3.18
CA ILE A 145 0.09 20.08 -2.56
C ILE A 145 -0.27 21.11 -3.63
N ARG A 146 0.66 21.45 -4.52
CA ARG A 146 0.44 22.43 -5.61
C ARG A 146 -0.67 21.99 -6.57
N ASN A 147 -0.77 20.70 -6.84
CA ASN A 147 -1.76 20.14 -7.76
C ASN A 147 -3.12 19.87 -7.09
N GLY A 148 -3.29 20.16 -5.79
CA GLY A 148 -4.54 19.85 -5.08
C GLY A 148 -4.81 18.35 -4.90
N THR A 149 -3.79 17.50 -5.06
CA THR A 149 -3.86 16.04 -4.89
C THR A 149 -3.23 15.58 -3.57
N SER A 150 -2.95 16.52 -2.66
CA SER A 150 -2.44 16.20 -1.33
C SER A 150 -3.47 15.39 -0.53
N PRO A 151 -3.03 14.59 0.46
CA PRO A 151 -3.96 13.84 1.29
C PRO A 151 -5.01 14.72 2.00
N GLY A 152 -4.63 15.94 2.41
CA GLY A 152 -5.58 16.88 3.00
C GLY A 152 -6.63 17.38 2.01
N ALA A 153 -6.23 17.62 0.76
CA ALA A 153 -7.16 17.95 -0.31
C ALA A 153 -8.09 16.78 -0.65
N ALA A 154 -7.59 15.54 -0.60
CA ALA A 154 -8.39 14.34 -0.80
C ALA A 154 -9.48 14.18 0.27
N VAL A 155 -9.14 14.36 1.55
CA VAL A 155 -10.13 14.34 2.64
C VAL A 155 -11.18 15.43 2.45
N LYS A 156 -10.77 16.66 2.11
CA LYS A 156 -11.71 17.77 1.85
C LYS A 156 -12.67 17.44 0.70
N ASN A 157 -12.18 16.82 -0.37
CA ASN A 157 -12.98 16.43 -1.51
C ASN A 157 -14.01 15.35 -1.13
N VAL A 158 -13.57 14.30 -0.42
CA VAL A 158 -14.48 13.24 0.06
C VAL A 158 -15.54 13.79 1.01
N VAL A 159 -15.16 14.64 1.97
CA VAL A 159 -16.13 15.28 2.88
C VAL A 159 -17.17 16.09 2.12
N ALA A 160 -16.78 16.82 1.07
CA ALA A 160 -17.74 17.56 0.25
C ALA A 160 -18.72 16.64 -0.47
N ARG A 161 -18.24 15.56 -1.09
CA ARG A 161 -19.06 14.56 -1.79
C ARG A 161 -20.04 13.86 -0.87
N ILE A 162 -19.58 13.49 0.32
CA ILE A 162 -20.40 12.84 1.34
C ILE A 162 -21.52 13.77 1.80
N ARG A 163 -21.25 15.07 2.00
CA ARG A 163 -22.30 16.04 2.35
C ARG A 163 -23.38 16.16 1.27
N GLU A 164 -23.00 16.08 0.00
CA GLU A 164 -23.96 16.05 -1.11
C GLU A 164 -24.82 14.78 -1.07
N ILE A 165 -24.20 13.62 -0.87
CA ILE A 165 -24.89 12.33 -0.75
C ILE A 165 -25.88 12.35 0.43
N ASP A 166 -25.40 12.76 1.61
CA ASP A 166 -26.21 12.80 2.83
C ASP A 166 -27.39 13.79 2.68
N ALA A 167 -27.21 14.91 1.98
CA ALA A 167 -28.29 15.86 1.70
C ALA A 167 -29.38 15.25 0.80
N MET A 168 -28.99 14.51 -0.26
CA MET A 168 -29.94 13.83 -1.13
C MET A 168 -30.67 12.68 -0.40
N MET A 169 -29.99 11.95 0.48
CA MET A 169 -30.62 10.92 1.32
C MET A 169 -31.68 11.54 2.24
N VAL A 170 -31.39 12.70 2.84
CA VAL A 170 -32.36 13.43 3.68
C VAL A 170 -33.57 13.91 2.87
N GLU A 171 -33.37 14.44 1.66
CA GLU A 171 -34.47 14.83 0.76
C GLU A 171 -35.36 13.62 0.40
N ARG A 172 -34.73 12.50 0.05
CA ARG A 172 -35.41 11.24 -0.26
C ARG A 172 -36.24 10.74 0.93
N ASP A 173 -35.66 10.72 2.13
CA ASP A 173 -36.35 10.29 3.34
C ASP A 173 -37.52 11.21 3.70
N ALA A 174 -37.40 12.52 3.45
CA ALA A 174 -38.49 13.48 3.65
C ALA A 174 -39.66 13.23 2.68
N LEU A 175 -39.37 12.97 1.40
CA LEU A 175 -40.38 12.62 0.40
C LEU A 175 -41.09 11.31 0.73
N MET A 176 -40.34 10.31 1.21
CA MET A 176 -40.94 9.03 1.63
C MET A 176 -41.82 9.16 2.85
N LYS A 177 -41.46 10.01 3.82
CA LYS A 177 -42.32 10.28 4.99
C LYS A 177 -43.61 11.01 4.62
N LYS A 178 -43.54 11.90 3.63
CA LYS A 178 -44.70 12.64 3.12
C LYS A 178 -45.68 11.73 2.36
N ASN A 179 -45.17 10.70 1.70
CA ASN A 179 -45.95 9.75 0.90
C ASN A 179 -45.92 8.37 1.56
N SER A 180 -46.45 8.26 2.79
CA SER A 180 -46.42 7.02 3.58
C SER A 180 -47.33 5.90 3.04
N ASP A 181 -48.22 6.25 2.12
CA ASP A 181 -49.27 5.46 1.52
C ASP A 181 -48.87 4.75 0.21
N LEU A 182 -47.65 4.99 -0.28
CA LEU A 182 -47.13 4.33 -1.48
C LEU A 182 -47.07 2.81 -1.30
N GLN A 183 -47.60 2.06 -2.26
CA GLN A 183 -47.61 0.59 -2.22
C GLN A 183 -46.20 -0.01 -2.18
N SER A 184 -45.22 0.66 -2.79
CA SER A 184 -43.81 0.24 -2.86
C SER A 184 -42.95 0.75 -1.70
N ILE A 185 -43.53 1.43 -0.68
CA ILE A 185 -42.74 2.14 0.34
C ILE A 185 -41.76 1.25 1.10
N SER A 186 -42.16 0.02 1.44
CA SER A 186 -41.29 -0.96 2.13
C SER A 186 -40.05 -1.33 1.32
N VAL A 187 -40.21 -1.53 0.01
CA VAL A 187 -39.11 -1.82 -0.93
C VAL A 187 -38.20 -0.59 -1.04
N CYS A 188 -38.77 0.61 -1.20
CA CYS A 188 -38.00 1.86 -1.22
C CYS A 188 -37.25 2.10 0.10
N GLN A 189 -37.81 1.73 1.25
CA GLN A 189 -37.13 1.85 2.54
C GLN A 189 -35.94 0.88 2.65
N ALA A 190 -36.10 -0.36 2.19
CA ALA A 190 -35.02 -1.34 2.13
C ALA A 190 -33.90 -0.86 1.19
N GLU A 191 -34.25 -0.32 0.02
CA GLU A 191 -33.26 0.29 -0.88
C GLU A 191 -32.53 1.47 -0.23
N GLY A 192 -33.22 2.32 0.53
CA GLY A 192 -32.59 3.42 1.26
C GLY A 192 -31.51 2.95 2.22
N ARG A 193 -31.72 1.80 2.88
CA ARG A 193 -30.71 1.16 3.74
C ARG A 193 -29.52 0.64 2.94
N VAL A 194 -29.76 0.10 1.75
CA VAL A 194 -28.70 -0.34 0.82
C VAL A 194 -27.83 0.85 0.40
N LEU A 195 -28.43 1.95 -0.07
CA LEU A 195 -27.70 3.17 -0.48
C LEU A 195 -26.82 3.69 0.68
N LYS A 196 -27.42 3.88 1.86
CA LYS A 196 -26.67 4.31 3.05
C LYS A 196 -25.48 3.39 3.34
N SER A 197 -25.69 2.08 3.30
CA SER A 197 -24.64 1.11 3.60
C SER A 197 -23.51 1.14 2.56
N PHE A 198 -23.83 1.29 1.27
CA PHE A 198 -22.82 1.46 0.21
C PHE A 198 -22.00 2.75 0.38
N ARG A 199 -22.64 3.86 0.75
CA ARG A 199 -21.95 5.10 1.12
C ARG A 199 -20.98 4.90 2.29
N ASP A 200 -21.42 4.24 3.36
CA ASP A 200 -20.58 3.96 4.55
C ASP A 200 -19.43 3.00 4.20
N TRP A 201 -19.68 2.03 3.32
CA TRP A 201 -18.66 1.10 2.84
C TRP A 201 -17.61 1.80 1.97
N CYS A 202 -18.02 2.68 1.05
CA CYS A 202 -17.12 3.51 0.26
C CYS A 202 -16.23 4.39 1.14
N LEU A 203 -16.79 4.93 2.23
CA LEU A 203 -16.04 5.78 3.14
C LEU A 203 -15.06 4.97 4.00
N SER A 204 -15.44 3.77 4.44
CA SER A 204 -14.54 2.81 5.08
C SER A 204 -13.36 2.43 4.16
N GLU A 205 -13.64 2.14 2.88
CA GLU A 205 -12.59 1.88 1.89
C GLU A 205 -11.67 3.08 1.68
N PHE A 206 -12.24 4.29 1.54
CA PHE A 206 -11.44 5.49 1.44
C PHE A 206 -10.55 5.68 2.67
N ALA A 207 -11.07 5.38 3.88
CA ALA A 207 -10.28 5.49 5.10
C ALA A 207 -9.09 4.55 5.12
N ASP A 208 -9.27 3.32 4.62
CA ASP A 208 -8.20 2.35 4.46
C ASP A 208 -7.17 2.78 3.42
N VAL A 209 -7.61 3.25 2.24
CA VAL A 209 -6.73 3.78 1.20
C VAL A 209 -5.95 4.99 1.71
N TYR A 210 -6.60 5.91 2.40
CA TYR A 210 -5.97 7.11 2.96
C TYR A 210 -4.90 6.74 3.99
N ALA A 211 -5.25 5.85 4.93
CA ALA A 211 -4.34 5.40 5.97
C ALA A 211 -3.13 4.68 5.36
N ASP A 212 -3.34 3.76 4.42
CA ASP A 212 -2.31 2.99 3.71
C ASP A 212 -1.31 3.89 2.96
N VAL A 213 -1.82 4.84 2.16
CA VAL A 213 -0.97 5.79 1.42
C VAL A 213 -0.10 6.62 2.39
N LYS A 214 -0.69 7.13 3.48
CA LYS A 214 0.01 7.93 4.48
C LYS A 214 1.05 7.10 5.25
N SER A 215 0.68 5.91 5.70
CA SER A 215 1.54 5.05 6.51
C SER A 215 2.71 4.51 5.69
N THR A 216 2.48 4.12 4.43
CA THR A 216 3.53 3.66 3.52
C THR A 216 4.55 4.76 3.23
N GLN A 217 4.11 5.99 2.94
CA GLN A 217 5.03 7.10 2.74
C GLN A 217 5.82 7.45 4.01
N ALA A 218 5.16 7.42 5.17
CA ALA A 218 5.81 7.69 6.45
C ALA A 218 6.84 6.60 6.80
N SER A 219 6.53 5.32 6.59
CA SER A 219 7.45 4.21 6.89
C SER A 219 8.69 4.23 6.00
N PHE A 220 8.55 4.56 4.72
CA PHE A 220 9.71 4.77 3.85
C PHE A 220 10.57 5.93 4.31
N ASN A 221 9.98 7.05 4.73
CA ASN A 221 10.76 8.16 5.27
C ASN A 221 11.49 7.79 6.57
N VAL A 222 10.85 7.03 7.46
CA VAL A 222 11.51 6.50 8.68
C VAL A 222 12.71 5.63 8.29
N TYR A 223 12.56 4.75 7.31
CA TYR A 223 13.66 3.93 6.80
C TYR A 223 14.81 4.83 6.32
N TYR A 224 14.54 5.73 5.37
CA TYR A 224 15.58 6.59 4.78
C TYR A 224 16.26 7.48 5.81
N ILE A 225 15.54 7.99 6.81
CA ILE A 225 16.15 8.80 7.88
C ILE A 225 17.10 7.96 8.73
N LEU A 226 16.69 6.75 9.14
CA LEU A 226 17.54 5.88 9.95
C LEU A 226 18.77 5.43 9.18
N ASP A 227 18.61 5.18 7.88
CA ASP A 227 19.70 4.83 6.97
C ASP A 227 20.71 5.97 6.84
N ILE A 228 20.25 7.20 6.58
CA ILE A 228 21.10 8.40 6.56
C ILE A 228 21.86 8.58 7.89
N VAL A 229 21.20 8.33 9.02
CA VAL A 229 21.84 8.43 10.35
C VAL A 229 22.90 7.33 10.52
N ALA A 230 22.61 6.09 10.12
CA ALA A 230 23.57 5.00 10.13
C ALA A 230 24.81 5.33 9.27
N ASP A 231 24.59 5.76 8.02
CA ASP A 231 25.67 6.08 7.09
C ASP A 231 26.46 7.33 7.47
N SER A 232 25.84 8.28 8.17
CA SER A 232 26.57 9.41 8.76
C SER A 232 27.53 8.93 9.86
N ALA A 233 27.08 7.99 10.70
CA ALA A 233 27.94 7.38 11.71
C ALA A 233 29.04 6.51 11.07
N TYR A 234 28.73 5.70 10.05
CA TYR A 234 29.74 4.95 9.30
C TYR A 234 30.75 5.87 8.61
N THR A 235 30.30 6.97 8.01
CA THR A 235 31.19 7.97 7.39
C THR A 235 32.17 8.54 8.41
N ALA A 236 31.67 8.93 9.58
CA ALA A 236 32.51 9.41 10.68
C ALA A 236 33.48 8.33 11.16
N SER A 237 33.01 7.09 11.34
CA SER A 237 33.84 5.93 11.69
C SER A 237 34.97 5.72 10.69
N GLN A 238 34.66 5.73 9.40
CA GLN A 238 35.61 5.49 8.32
C GLN A 238 36.66 6.60 8.21
N ILE A 239 36.26 7.87 8.38
CA ILE A 239 37.18 9.00 8.44
C ILE A 239 38.12 8.88 9.64
N LEU A 240 37.59 8.49 10.81
CA LEU A 240 38.40 8.25 12.00
C LEU A 240 39.36 7.07 11.79
N ALA A 241 38.94 5.99 11.11
CA ALA A 241 39.80 4.87 10.75
C ALA A 241 40.94 5.29 9.82
N ILE A 242 40.67 6.11 8.80
CA ILE A 242 41.71 6.64 7.91
C ILE A 242 42.70 7.50 8.69
N LYS A 243 42.21 8.38 9.58
CA LYS A 243 43.07 9.21 10.42
C LYS A 243 43.89 8.38 11.41
N SER A 244 43.34 7.26 11.89
CA SER A 244 44.01 6.41 12.88
C SER A 244 45.29 5.75 12.35
N LEU A 245 45.44 5.63 11.03
CA LEU A 245 46.69 5.21 10.39
C LEU A 245 47.89 6.11 10.74
N THR A 246 47.64 7.38 11.08
CA THR A 246 48.66 8.34 11.53
C THR A 246 48.52 8.75 13.00
N ARG A 247 47.34 8.51 13.59
CA ARG A 247 46.94 8.90 14.95
C ARG A 247 46.24 7.73 15.65
N PRO A 248 47.00 6.73 16.14
CA PRO A 248 46.44 5.46 16.62
C PRO A 248 45.37 5.59 17.71
N GLU A 249 45.38 6.67 18.49
CA GLU A 249 44.39 7.00 19.49
C GLU A 249 42.95 7.12 18.95
N LEU A 250 42.80 7.40 17.65
CA LEU A 250 41.50 7.54 17.00
C LEU A 250 40.85 6.20 16.63
N GLY A 251 41.59 5.08 16.70
CA GLY A 251 41.06 3.76 16.32
C GLY A 251 39.83 3.36 17.15
N ASN A 252 39.88 3.61 18.47
CA ASN A 252 38.75 3.31 19.36
C ASN A 252 37.52 4.16 19.06
N ALA A 253 37.73 5.44 18.75
CA ALA A 253 36.65 6.33 18.39
C ALA A 253 35.99 5.89 17.08
N SER A 254 36.78 5.41 16.11
CA SER A 254 36.26 4.79 14.89
C SER A 254 35.36 3.60 15.20
N ALA A 255 35.88 2.56 15.88
CA ALA A 255 35.09 1.36 16.20
C ALA A 255 33.81 1.67 16.98
N ASN A 256 33.87 2.57 17.99
CA ASN A 256 32.69 2.95 18.76
C ASN A 256 31.64 3.69 17.92
N THR A 257 32.08 4.57 17.01
CA THR A 257 31.15 5.29 16.12
C THR A 257 30.53 4.33 15.09
N GLY A 258 31.30 3.36 14.61
CA GLY A 258 30.81 2.31 13.71
C GLY A 258 29.72 1.44 14.36
N MET A 259 29.93 0.97 15.61
CA MET A 259 28.91 0.23 16.37
C MET A 259 27.59 1.00 16.55
N VAL A 260 27.65 2.34 16.66
CA VAL A 260 26.45 3.19 16.68
C VAL A 260 25.74 3.13 15.34
N GLY A 261 26.48 3.25 14.23
CA GLY A 261 25.96 3.07 12.87
C GLY A 261 25.28 1.71 12.70
N ASP A 262 25.93 0.63 13.15
CA ASP A 262 25.39 -0.73 13.07
C ASP A 262 24.07 -0.88 13.83
N THR A 263 23.96 -0.23 14.99
CA THR A 263 22.73 -0.25 15.78
C THR A 263 21.56 0.38 15.01
N PHE A 264 21.81 1.50 14.31
CA PHE A 264 20.81 2.11 13.44
C PHE A 264 20.51 1.23 12.21
N GLY A 265 21.54 0.64 11.60
CA GLY A 265 21.39 -0.29 10.48
C GLY A 265 20.52 -1.50 10.83
N ILE A 266 20.75 -2.10 12.00
CA ILE A 266 19.93 -3.20 12.55
C ILE A 266 18.48 -2.76 12.80
N ALA A 267 18.28 -1.55 13.33
CA ALA A 267 16.95 -1.07 13.69
C ALA A 267 16.12 -0.58 12.48
N SER A 268 16.77 -0.16 11.39
CA SER A 268 16.15 0.55 10.25
C SER A 268 14.90 -0.14 9.68
N ALA A 269 15.05 -1.37 9.16
CA ALA A 269 13.97 -2.12 8.53
C ALA A 269 12.87 -2.53 9.51
N PRO A 270 13.17 -3.10 10.71
CA PRO A 270 12.15 -3.37 11.73
C PRO A 270 11.39 -2.11 12.18
N ALA A 271 12.09 -1.00 12.40
CA ALA A 271 11.48 0.25 12.82
C ALA A 271 10.55 0.82 11.74
N SER A 272 10.98 0.79 10.47
CA SER A 272 10.14 1.17 9.34
C SER A 272 8.87 0.32 9.26
N ALA A 273 8.99 -1.02 9.30
CA ALA A 273 7.84 -1.92 9.28
C ALA A 273 6.88 -1.70 10.46
N LYS A 274 7.42 -1.48 11.68
CA LYS A 274 6.61 -1.16 12.86
C LYS A 274 5.92 0.20 12.72
N SER A 275 6.62 1.19 12.18
CA SER A 275 6.08 2.54 11.98
C SER A 275 4.88 2.55 11.04
N TYR A 276 4.87 1.70 9.99
CA TYR A 276 3.71 1.54 9.11
C TYR A 276 2.45 1.21 9.91
N ASN A 277 2.50 0.17 10.77
CA ASN A 277 1.34 -0.27 11.55
C ASN A 277 0.85 0.80 12.54
N VAL A 278 1.79 1.52 13.16
CA VAL A 278 1.47 2.62 14.08
C VAL A 278 0.79 3.76 13.33
N PHE A 279 1.37 4.20 12.21
CA PHE A 279 0.82 5.28 11.41
C PHE A 279 -0.50 4.90 10.76
N TYR A 280 -0.67 3.67 10.28
CA TYR A 280 -1.92 3.20 9.70
C TYR A 280 -3.08 3.33 10.69
N ARG A 281 -2.89 2.79 11.92
CA ARG A 281 -3.89 2.90 13.00
C ARG A 281 -4.16 4.36 13.37
N TYR A 282 -3.10 5.17 13.48
CA TYR A 282 -3.21 6.59 13.78
C TYR A 282 -4.04 7.34 12.72
N TRP A 283 -3.72 7.17 11.44
CA TRP A 283 -4.40 7.86 10.35
C TRP A 283 -5.84 7.38 10.15
N ARG A 284 -6.10 6.07 10.28
CA ARG A 284 -7.46 5.52 10.23
C ARG A 284 -8.32 6.07 11.37
N LYS A 285 -7.81 6.04 12.62
CA LYS A 285 -8.51 6.60 13.79
C LYS A 285 -8.76 8.10 13.65
N ARG A 286 -7.76 8.85 13.17
CA ARG A 286 -7.88 10.30 12.95
C ARG A 286 -8.94 10.64 11.90
N LEU A 287 -9.01 9.86 10.82
CA LEU A 287 -9.99 10.07 9.76
C LEU A 287 -11.41 9.71 10.21
N SER A 288 -11.58 8.59 10.92
CA SER A 288 -12.85 8.24 11.59
C SER A 288 -13.33 9.35 12.53
N ALA A 289 -12.45 9.91 13.37
CA ALA A 289 -12.80 11.04 14.23
C ALA A 289 -13.17 12.32 13.46
N THR A 290 -12.55 12.54 12.28
CA THR A 290 -12.85 13.69 11.42
C THR A 290 -14.21 13.56 10.75
N LEU A 291 -14.56 12.34 10.34
CA LEU A 291 -15.83 12.02 9.68
C LEU A 291 -16.97 11.78 10.68
N LYS A 292 -16.63 11.53 11.95
CA LYS A 292 -17.56 11.16 13.04
C LYS A 292 -18.30 9.85 12.76
N GLU A 293 -17.60 8.88 12.20
CA GLU A 293 -18.17 7.60 11.78
C GLU A 293 -17.34 6.41 12.24
N ASP A 294 -18.02 5.29 12.48
CA ASP A 294 -17.39 4.00 12.72
C ASP A 294 -17.39 3.17 11.44
N PHE A 295 -16.20 2.71 11.04
CA PHE A 295 -15.97 1.97 9.81
C PHE A 295 -15.89 0.46 10.03
N SER A 296 -16.07 -0.01 11.27
CA SER A 296 -15.80 -1.40 11.67
C SER A 296 -16.72 -2.44 11.04
N CYS A 297 -17.97 -2.08 10.73
CA CYS A 297 -19.01 -3.01 10.30
C CYS A 297 -19.57 -2.77 8.88
N ALA A 298 -19.07 -1.77 8.14
CA ALA A 298 -19.72 -1.27 6.92
C ALA A 298 -19.96 -2.34 5.82
N GLU A 299 -19.01 -3.26 5.60
CA GLU A 299 -19.20 -4.35 4.62
C GLU A 299 -20.30 -5.33 5.08
N LYS A 300 -20.31 -5.69 6.37
CA LYS A 300 -21.28 -6.62 6.94
C LYS A 300 -22.68 -6.02 6.90
N GLU A 301 -22.80 -4.74 7.23
CA GLU A 301 -24.04 -3.98 7.16
C GLU A 301 -24.56 -3.89 5.72
N THR A 302 -23.67 -3.64 4.75
CA THR A 302 -24.06 -3.63 3.33
C THR A 302 -24.58 -4.97 2.85
N LYS A 303 -23.89 -6.07 3.21
CA LYS A 303 -24.34 -7.43 2.87
C LYS A 303 -25.71 -7.73 3.50
N ALA A 304 -25.92 -7.35 4.76
CA ALA A 304 -27.21 -7.52 5.43
C ALA A 304 -28.33 -6.67 4.80
N ALA A 305 -28.06 -5.42 4.43
CA ALA A 305 -29.03 -4.56 3.76
C ALA A 305 -29.41 -5.08 2.36
N MET A 306 -28.44 -5.64 1.63
CA MET A 306 -28.69 -6.29 0.34
C MET A 306 -29.56 -7.54 0.49
N ASP A 307 -29.30 -8.38 1.49
CA ASP A 307 -30.13 -9.57 1.78
C ASP A 307 -31.56 -9.16 2.15
N GLU A 308 -31.71 -8.10 2.94
CA GLU A 308 -33.02 -7.54 3.30
C GLU A 308 -33.80 -7.03 2.06
N LEU A 309 -33.15 -6.26 1.18
CA LEU A 309 -33.77 -5.79 -0.07
C LEU A 309 -34.20 -6.96 -0.96
N ASN A 310 -33.36 -8.00 -1.08
CA ASN A 310 -33.70 -9.19 -1.85
C ASN A 310 -34.90 -9.93 -1.25
N ASN A 311 -34.98 -10.03 0.08
CA ASN A 311 -36.11 -10.65 0.78
C ASN A 311 -37.41 -9.86 0.57
N GLU A 312 -37.36 -8.53 0.64
CA GLU A 312 -38.51 -7.66 0.33
C GLU A 312 -38.96 -7.88 -1.12
N LEU A 313 -38.05 -7.82 -2.10
CA LEU A 313 -38.42 -8.05 -3.50
C LEU A 313 -38.98 -9.45 -3.78
N SER A 314 -38.53 -10.47 -3.05
CA SER A 314 -38.98 -11.85 -3.23
C SER A 314 -40.34 -12.14 -2.57
N SER A 315 -40.76 -11.32 -1.60
CA SER A 315 -41.95 -11.55 -0.79
C SER A 315 -43.17 -10.71 -1.21
N LYS A 316 -43.01 -9.76 -2.13
CA LYS A 316 -44.09 -8.87 -2.59
C LYS A 316 -44.78 -9.39 -3.86
N ASP A 317 -46.05 -9.07 -3.99
CA ASP A 317 -46.86 -9.39 -5.15
C ASP A 317 -46.37 -8.68 -6.42
N ILE A 318 -46.67 -9.30 -7.57
CA ILE A 318 -46.26 -8.82 -8.91
C ILE A 318 -46.67 -7.35 -9.15
N SER A 319 -47.86 -6.94 -8.70
CA SER A 319 -48.35 -5.57 -8.87
C SER A 319 -47.52 -4.52 -8.09
N ILE A 320 -46.97 -4.89 -6.93
CA ILE A 320 -46.07 -4.02 -6.15
C ILE A 320 -44.70 -3.95 -6.82
N LEU A 321 -44.26 -5.07 -7.40
CA LEU A 321 -43.01 -5.18 -8.13
C LEU A 321 -43.01 -4.39 -9.44
N GLU A 322 -44.12 -4.33 -10.16
CA GLU A 322 -44.31 -3.47 -11.33
C GLU A 322 -44.16 -1.99 -10.96
N ASN A 323 -44.70 -1.57 -9.81
CA ASN A 323 -44.55 -0.22 -9.28
C ASN A 323 -43.13 0.09 -8.71
N ALA A 324 -42.28 -0.93 -8.57
CA ALA A 324 -40.89 -0.82 -8.10
C ALA A 324 -39.88 -1.30 -9.15
N ALA A 325 -40.25 -1.30 -10.45
CA ALA A 325 -39.42 -1.82 -11.53
C ALA A 325 -38.03 -1.16 -11.61
N SER A 326 -37.92 0.12 -11.27
CA SER A 326 -36.66 0.86 -11.21
C SER A 326 -35.72 0.35 -10.11
N VAL A 327 -36.27 -0.03 -8.94
CA VAL A 327 -35.52 -0.65 -7.84
C VAL A 327 -34.96 -2.00 -8.29
N GLN A 328 -35.77 -2.81 -8.99
CA GLN A 328 -35.32 -4.10 -9.53
C GLN A 328 -34.16 -3.93 -10.52
N ASN A 329 -34.23 -2.93 -11.39
CA ASN A 329 -33.14 -2.62 -12.32
C ASN A 329 -31.85 -2.26 -11.56
N ARG A 330 -31.95 -1.47 -10.49
CA ARG A 330 -30.81 -1.10 -9.64
C ARG A 330 -30.24 -2.27 -8.82
N VAL A 331 -31.04 -3.28 -8.45
CA VAL A 331 -30.51 -4.48 -7.76
C VAL A 331 -29.41 -5.15 -8.56
N SER A 332 -29.55 -5.24 -9.89
CA SER A 332 -28.50 -5.79 -10.75
C SER A 332 -27.18 -5.00 -10.65
N VAL A 333 -27.26 -3.68 -10.46
CA VAL A 333 -26.12 -2.77 -10.27
C VAL A 333 -25.49 -3.00 -8.90
N TYR A 334 -26.28 -3.06 -7.81
CA TYR A 334 -25.77 -3.33 -6.46
C TYR A 334 -25.10 -4.71 -6.35
N VAL A 335 -25.68 -5.74 -6.97
CA VAL A 335 -25.11 -7.11 -6.98
C VAL A 335 -23.80 -7.13 -7.74
N LEU A 336 -23.72 -6.49 -8.90
CA LEU A 336 -22.48 -6.40 -9.67
C LEU A 336 -21.40 -5.62 -8.90
N TRP A 337 -21.79 -4.55 -8.22
CA TRP A 337 -20.89 -3.73 -7.42
C TRP A 337 -20.31 -4.51 -6.23
N SER A 338 -21.14 -5.21 -5.45
CA SER A 338 -20.71 -6.00 -4.29
C SER A 338 -19.87 -7.24 -4.68
N ALA A 339 -20.28 -8.00 -5.70
CA ALA A 339 -19.55 -9.21 -6.13
C ALA A 339 -18.11 -8.92 -6.60
N ARG A 340 -17.86 -7.71 -7.10
CA ARG A 340 -16.53 -7.28 -7.54
C ARG A 340 -15.57 -7.10 -6.37
N TYR A 341 -16.08 -6.66 -5.22
CA TYR A 341 -15.28 -6.42 -4.03
C TYR A 341 -14.62 -7.72 -3.54
N ASP A 342 -15.38 -8.81 -3.47
CA ASP A 342 -14.86 -10.12 -3.06
C ASP A 342 -13.69 -10.58 -3.97
N LYS A 343 -13.83 -10.42 -5.29
CA LYS A 343 -12.78 -10.77 -6.26
C LYS A 343 -11.53 -9.90 -6.11
N TYR A 344 -11.71 -8.60 -5.90
CA TYR A 344 -10.60 -7.67 -5.70
C TYR A 344 -9.87 -7.93 -4.39
N ILE A 345 -10.57 -8.22 -3.29
CA ILE A 345 -9.97 -8.63 -2.02
C ILE A 345 -9.15 -9.89 -2.21
N GLU A 346 -9.72 -10.94 -2.81
CA GLU A 346 -9.04 -12.22 -2.96
C GLU A 346 -7.73 -12.06 -3.75
N GLN A 347 -7.76 -11.27 -4.82
CA GLN A 347 -6.58 -10.99 -5.66
C GLN A 347 -5.59 -10.05 -4.96
N GLY A 348 -6.08 -9.03 -4.24
CA GLY A 348 -5.28 -8.11 -3.45
C GLY A 348 -4.56 -8.81 -2.29
N LEU A 349 -5.19 -9.81 -1.66
CA LEU A 349 -4.58 -10.61 -0.60
C LEU A 349 -3.37 -11.42 -1.10
N ILE A 350 -3.41 -11.91 -2.35
CA ILE A 350 -2.28 -12.65 -2.94
C ILE A 350 -1.08 -11.72 -3.16
N ASP A 351 -1.31 -10.52 -3.69
CA ASP A 351 -0.25 -9.53 -3.88
C ASP A 351 0.30 -9.04 -2.53
N GLN A 352 -0.60 -8.74 -1.58
CA GLN A 352 -0.22 -8.33 -0.23
C GLN A 352 0.60 -9.42 0.49
N ARG A 353 0.27 -10.72 0.33
CA ARG A 353 1.08 -11.82 0.88
C ARG A 353 2.47 -11.89 0.26
N HIS A 354 2.59 -11.66 -1.05
CA HIS A 354 3.90 -11.62 -1.71
C HIS A 354 4.72 -10.42 -1.23
N GLN A 355 4.14 -9.23 -1.18
CA GLN A 355 4.80 -8.03 -0.67
C GLN A 355 5.19 -8.18 0.81
N ASN A 356 4.33 -8.76 1.64
CA ASN A 356 4.64 -9.07 3.05
C ASN A 356 5.80 -10.06 3.18
N LYS A 357 5.90 -11.06 2.28
CA LYS A 357 7.04 -11.99 2.26
C LYS A 357 8.34 -11.25 1.95
N VAL A 358 8.34 -10.39 0.92
CA VAL A 358 9.52 -9.58 0.55
C VAL A 358 9.90 -8.61 1.68
N ALA A 359 8.91 -7.96 2.29
CA ALA A 359 9.12 -7.07 3.43
C ALA A 359 9.67 -7.83 4.65
N LEU A 360 9.15 -9.02 4.97
CA LEU A 360 9.67 -9.86 6.04
C LEU A 360 11.11 -10.30 5.78
N GLN A 361 11.43 -10.65 4.54
CA GLN A 361 12.81 -10.94 4.13
C GLN A 361 13.72 -9.74 4.38
N GLY A 362 13.28 -8.52 4.05
CA GLY A 362 14.01 -7.28 4.36
C GLY A 362 14.19 -7.03 5.87
N VAL A 363 13.13 -7.23 6.65
CA VAL A 363 13.13 -7.08 8.12
C VAL A 363 14.07 -8.08 8.80
N LEU A 364 14.33 -9.24 8.22
CA LEU A 364 15.28 -10.23 8.76
C LEU A 364 16.69 -10.07 8.21
N SER A 365 16.83 -9.86 6.90
CA SER A 365 18.13 -9.80 6.23
C SER A 365 18.91 -8.53 6.56
N GLY A 366 18.24 -7.36 6.66
CA GLY A 366 18.88 -6.10 7.03
C GLY A 366 19.62 -6.18 8.38
N PRO A 367 18.95 -6.62 9.46
CA PRO A 367 19.59 -6.88 10.74
C PRO A 367 20.70 -7.92 10.69
N ALA A 368 20.53 -9.00 9.94
CA ALA A 368 21.56 -10.04 9.84
C ALA A 368 22.83 -9.52 9.16
N ILE A 369 22.69 -8.77 8.06
CA ILE A 369 23.80 -8.13 7.35
C ILE A 369 24.47 -7.09 8.26
N SER A 370 23.70 -6.20 8.87
CA SER A 370 24.23 -5.19 9.79
C SER A 370 24.91 -5.80 11.01
N GLY A 371 24.42 -6.94 11.50
CA GLY A 371 25.05 -7.70 12.59
C GLY A 371 26.44 -8.22 12.24
N THR A 372 26.76 -8.42 10.96
CA THR A 372 28.13 -8.80 10.56
C THR A 372 29.11 -7.62 10.63
N TYR A 373 28.65 -6.40 10.35
CA TYR A 373 29.43 -5.17 10.53
C TYR A 373 29.61 -4.88 12.03
N LEU A 374 28.55 -5.08 12.84
CA LEU A 374 28.65 -5.01 14.30
C LEU A 374 29.69 -5.99 14.86
N ALA A 375 29.74 -7.21 14.32
CA ALA A 375 30.76 -8.18 14.71
C ALA A 375 32.17 -7.69 14.36
N GLN A 376 32.36 -7.08 13.18
CA GLN A 376 33.63 -6.46 12.81
C GLN A 376 34.04 -5.38 13.82
N ASP A 377 33.14 -4.47 14.16
CA ASP A 377 33.46 -3.32 15.00
C ASP A 377 33.67 -3.68 16.47
N ILE A 378 32.94 -4.68 16.98
CA ILE A 378 33.20 -5.27 18.30
C ILE A 378 34.60 -5.90 18.34
N LEU A 379 34.95 -6.70 17.33
CA LEU A 379 36.26 -7.35 17.27
C LEU A 379 37.40 -6.35 17.12
N ALA A 380 37.20 -5.29 16.32
CA ALA A 380 38.12 -4.17 16.20
C ALA A 380 38.31 -3.43 17.53
N SER A 381 37.21 -3.15 18.24
CA SER A 381 37.25 -2.50 19.55
C SER A 381 37.99 -3.36 20.58
N VAL A 382 37.79 -4.67 20.60
CA VAL A 382 38.55 -5.59 21.48
C VAL A 382 40.03 -5.61 21.10
N ALA A 383 40.34 -5.65 19.81
CA ALA A 383 41.72 -5.62 19.31
C ALA A 383 42.47 -4.36 19.79
N LEU A 384 41.82 -3.19 19.69
CA LEU A 384 42.39 -1.90 20.05
C LEU A 384 42.51 -1.68 21.57
N ASN A 385 41.50 -2.11 22.34
CA ASN A 385 41.44 -1.85 23.78
C ASN A 385 42.18 -2.89 24.62
N ARG A 386 42.09 -4.18 24.26
CA ARG A 386 42.56 -5.28 25.11
C ARG A 386 43.82 -5.96 24.58
N LEU A 387 44.09 -5.86 23.28
CA LEU A 387 45.16 -6.60 22.60
C LEU A 387 46.21 -5.69 21.95
N ARG A 388 46.26 -4.40 22.31
CA ARG A 388 47.20 -3.42 21.73
C ARG A 388 48.66 -3.87 21.81
N GLU A 389 49.05 -4.49 22.91
CA GLU A 389 50.41 -5.00 23.13
C GLU A 389 50.65 -6.39 22.51
N ARG A 390 49.61 -7.00 21.93
CA ARG A 390 49.62 -8.34 21.32
C ARG A 390 49.26 -8.24 19.83
N PRO A 391 50.14 -7.71 18.98
CA PRO A 391 49.83 -7.35 17.59
C PRO A 391 49.32 -8.54 16.75
N LYS A 392 49.84 -9.75 16.99
CA LYS A 392 49.35 -10.97 16.31
C LYS A 392 47.91 -11.30 16.67
N ALA A 393 47.57 -11.20 17.96
CA ALA A 393 46.22 -11.47 18.44
C ALA A 393 45.24 -10.39 17.97
N ALA A 394 45.64 -9.11 18.01
CA ALA A 394 44.86 -8.00 17.47
C ALA A 394 44.60 -8.16 15.96
N ASN A 395 45.62 -8.49 15.17
CA ASN A 395 45.46 -8.73 13.73
C ASN A 395 44.55 -9.92 13.41
N ASN A 396 44.61 -10.99 14.20
CA ASN A 396 43.68 -12.12 14.04
C ASN A 396 42.22 -11.71 14.29
N LEU A 397 41.96 -10.81 15.25
CA LEU A 397 40.61 -10.27 15.47
C LEU A 397 40.16 -9.36 14.31
N TYR A 398 41.03 -8.51 13.79
CA TYR A 398 40.72 -7.70 12.59
C TYR A 398 40.41 -8.58 11.38
N MET A 399 41.19 -9.65 11.17
CA MET A 399 40.94 -10.62 10.11
C MET A 399 39.58 -11.32 10.30
N ALA A 400 39.27 -11.79 11.51
CA ALA A 400 38.00 -12.44 11.81
C ALA A 400 36.80 -11.49 11.60
N GLY A 401 36.92 -10.23 12.05
CA GLY A 401 35.93 -9.19 11.80
C GLY A 401 35.76 -8.88 10.33
N GLY A 402 36.86 -8.74 9.58
CA GLY A 402 36.84 -8.53 8.13
C GLY A 402 36.20 -9.70 7.37
N ILE A 403 36.37 -10.94 7.82
CA ILE A 403 35.68 -12.11 7.24
C ILE A 403 34.17 -11.97 7.46
N ALA A 404 33.74 -11.65 8.68
CA ALA A 404 32.32 -11.49 8.99
C ALA A 404 31.67 -10.42 8.09
N SER A 405 32.25 -9.23 8.02
CA SER A 405 31.72 -8.16 7.18
C SER A 405 31.81 -8.43 5.69
N THR A 406 32.83 -9.16 5.22
CA THR A 406 32.89 -9.64 3.82
C THR A 406 31.69 -10.52 3.50
N VAL A 407 31.33 -11.45 4.41
CA VAL A 407 30.12 -12.28 4.26
C VAL A 407 28.86 -11.42 4.27
N GLY A 408 28.80 -10.38 5.11
CA GLY A 408 27.73 -9.38 5.12
C GLY A 408 27.54 -8.67 3.79
N SER A 409 28.60 -8.04 3.27
CA SER A 409 28.57 -7.32 2.00
C SER A 409 28.26 -8.24 0.82
N ALA A 410 28.82 -9.45 0.80
CA ALA A 410 28.53 -10.45 -0.22
C ALA A 410 27.05 -10.90 -0.17
N SER A 411 26.51 -11.09 1.03
CA SER A 411 25.09 -11.42 1.24
C SER A 411 24.18 -10.29 0.78
N SER A 412 24.53 -9.04 1.10
CA SER A 412 23.80 -7.85 0.63
C SER A 412 23.76 -7.78 -0.89
N LEU A 413 24.91 -7.98 -1.55
CA LEU A 413 25.02 -7.97 -3.01
C LEU A 413 24.18 -9.11 -3.63
N ALA A 414 24.33 -10.33 -3.13
CA ALA A 414 23.59 -11.49 -3.64
C ALA A 414 22.08 -11.33 -3.45
N LEU A 415 21.64 -10.90 -2.26
CA LEU A 415 20.23 -10.74 -1.94
C LEU A 415 19.59 -9.62 -2.74
N THR A 416 20.25 -8.47 -2.89
CA THR A 416 19.74 -7.34 -3.69
C THR A 416 19.50 -7.75 -5.15
N ASN A 417 20.43 -8.49 -5.74
CA ASN A 417 20.28 -9.02 -7.10
C ASN A 417 19.18 -10.09 -7.18
N TYR A 418 19.13 -11.01 -6.22
CA TYR A 418 18.11 -12.05 -6.14
C TYR A 418 16.70 -11.46 -6.06
N LEU A 419 16.49 -10.49 -5.15
CA LEU A 419 15.19 -9.83 -4.95
C LEU A 419 14.73 -9.09 -6.19
N LEU A 420 15.64 -8.41 -6.91
CA LEU A 420 15.30 -7.76 -8.19
C LEU A 420 14.82 -8.79 -9.22
N ILE A 421 15.55 -9.90 -9.39
CA ILE A 421 15.20 -10.93 -10.37
C ILE A 421 13.87 -11.60 -10.00
N ASP A 422 13.67 -11.93 -8.72
CA ASP A 422 12.41 -12.49 -8.22
C ASP A 422 11.23 -11.55 -8.49
N GLN A 423 11.40 -10.26 -8.19
CA GLN A 423 10.39 -9.24 -8.44
C GLN A 423 10.07 -9.08 -9.94
N LEU A 424 11.07 -9.09 -10.82
CA LEU A 424 10.87 -9.01 -12.27
C LEU A 424 10.11 -10.23 -12.79
N ARG A 425 10.45 -11.44 -12.31
CA ARG A 425 9.75 -12.69 -12.64
C ARG A 425 8.30 -12.66 -12.15
N TYR A 426 8.10 -12.21 -10.91
CA TYR A 426 6.78 -12.04 -10.32
C TYR A 426 5.92 -11.07 -11.14
N GLN A 427 6.45 -9.89 -11.46
CA GLN A 427 5.75 -8.89 -12.27
C GLN A 427 5.40 -9.41 -13.66
N LYS A 428 6.32 -10.12 -14.34
CA LYS A 428 6.04 -10.75 -15.63
C LYS A 428 4.89 -11.76 -15.53
N LYS A 429 4.92 -12.61 -14.49
CA LYS A 429 3.86 -13.60 -14.22
C LYS A 429 2.52 -12.94 -13.93
N MET A 430 2.48 -11.91 -13.08
CA MET A 430 1.25 -11.21 -12.73
C MET A 430 0.70 -10.40 -13.91
N ARG A 431 1.56 -9.78 -14.72
CA ARG A 431 1.17 -9.08 -15.95
C ARG A 431 0.47 -10.01 -16.93
N ALA A 432 1.03 -11.19 -17.14
CA ALA A 432 0.45 -12.21 -18.03
C ALA A 432 -0.93 -12.69 -17.55
N LYS A 433 -1.18 -12.64 -16.24
CA LYS A 433 -2.47 -13.02 -15.63
C LYS A 433 -3.48 -11.86 -15.54
N GLY A 434 -3.09 -10.63 -15.89
CA GLY A 434 -3.95 -9.46 -15.67
C GLY A 434 -4.09 -9.07 -14.20
N LEU A 435 -3.18 -9.52 -13.34
CA LEU A 435 -3.27 -9.39 -11.87
C LEU A 435 -2.30 -8.36 -11.30
N LEU A 436 -1.67 -7.52 -12.14
CA LEU A 436 -0.92 -6.38 -11.60
C LEU A 436 -1.88 -5.42 -10.91
N PRO A 437 -1.47 -4.76 -9.80
CA PRO A 437 -2.30 -3.77 -9.13
C PRO A 437 -2.89 -2.71 -10.07
N GLU A 438 -2.10 -2.24 -11.04
CA GLU A 438 -2.55 -1.30 -12.08
C GLU A 438 -3.65 -1.89 -12.98
N GLN A 439 -3.54 -3.17 -13.35
CA GLN A 439 -4.53 -3.87 -14.17
C GLN A 439 -5.82 -4.12 -13.37
N LEU A 440 -5.69 -4.47 -12.09
CA LEU A 440 -6.83 -4.65 -11.18
C LEU A 440 -7.58 -3.34 -10.95
N LEU A 441 -6.85 -2.23 -10.75
CA LEU A 441 -7.42 -0.89 -10.60
C LEU A 441 -8.08 -0.40 -11.90
N ALA A 442 -7.44 -0.64 -13.05
CA ALA A 442 -8.03 -0.29 -14.35
C ALA A 442 -9.31 -1.09 -14.63
N ALA A 443 -9.31 -2.39 -14.32
CA ALA A 443 -10.51 -3.22 -14.41
C ALA A 443 -11.62 -2.71 -13.47
N ARG A 444 -11.26 -2.30 -12.24
CA ARG A 444 -12.20 -1.74 -11.27
C ARG A 444 -12.84 -0.45 -11.78
N LEU A 445 -12.04 0.46 -12.34
CA LEU A 445 -12.53 1.70 -12.95
C LEU A 445 -13.44 1.44 -14.15
N LYS A 446 -13.05 0.51 -15.05
CA LYS A 446 -13.88 0.12 -16.19
C LYS A 446 -15.25 -0.39 -15.75
N THR A 447 -15.30 -1.23 -14.71
CA THR A 447 -16.58 -1.71 -14.19
C THR A 447 -17.44 -0.58 -13.62
N LEU A 448 -16.86 0.45 -12.98
CA LEU A 448 -17.64 1.61 -12.53
C LEU A 448 -18.26 2.38 -13.70
N ASP A 449 -17.55 2.45 -14.82
CA ASP A 449 -18.08 3.05 -16.05
C ASP A 449 -19.24 2.20 -16.61
N GLU A 450 -19.12 0.85 -16.60
CA GLU A 450 -20.21 -0.06 -16.97
C GLU A 450 -21.43 0.06 -16.03
N LEU A 451 -21.24 0.29 -14.72
CA LEU A 451 -22.33 0.52 -13.77
C LEU A 451 -23.06 1.84 -14.06
N ASP A 452 -22.32 2.93 -14.32
CA ASP A 452 -22.89 4.24 -14.65
C ASP A 452 -23.65 4.19 -15.98
N GLU A 453 -23.11 3.48 -16.99
CA GLU A 453 -23.81 3.24 -18.27
C GLU A 453 -25.14 2.50 -18.09
N ARG A 454 -25.19 1.48 -17.21
CA ARG A 454 -26.44 0.76 -16.91
C ARG A 454 -27.48 1.64 -16.23
N LEU A 455 -27.04 2.54 -15.35
CA LEU A 455 -27.94 3.48 -14.68
C LEU A 455 -28.50 4.52 -15.65
N VAL A 456 -27.69 4.99 -16.62
CA VAL A 456 -28.15 5.89 -17.68
C VAL A 456 -29.11 5.18 -18.64
N ALA A 457 -28.82 3.93 -19.02
CA ALA A 457 -29.69 3.15 -19.90
C ALA A 457 -31.04 2.80 -19.27
N ALA A 458 -31.09 2.67 -17.94
CA ALA A 458 -32.31 2.42 -17.18
C ALA A 458 -33.19 3.67 -16.96
N ASP A 459 -32.70 4.87 -17.33
CA ASP A 459 -33.40 6.16 -17.21
C ASP A 459 -33.70 6.75 -18.62
N PRO A 460 -34.70 6.23 -19.35
CA PRO A 460 -35.00 6.66 -20.71
C PRO A 460 -35.47 8.13 -20.83
N GLY A 461 -35.81 8.78 -19.71
CA GLY A 461 -36.31 10.16 -19.66
C GLY A 461 -35.27 11.25 -19.94
N ARG A 462 -33.97 10.91 -19.95
CA ARG A 462 -32.86 11.86 -20.18
C ARG A 462 -32.13 11.71 -21.52
N SER A 463 -32.59 10.84 -22.42
CA SER A 463 -32.09 10.81 -23.80
C SER A 463 -32.71 11.94 -24.64
N LYS A 464 -32.15 13.15 -24.48
CA LYS A 464 -32.34 14.27 -25.44
C LYS A 464 -31.01 14.93 -25.74
#